data_AF-A0A820PE97-F1
#
_entry.id   AF-A0A820PE97-F1
#
_cell.length_a   1.000
_cell.length_b   1.000
_cell.length_c   1.000
_cell.angle_alpha   90.00
_cell.angle_beta   90.00
_cell.angle_gamma   90.00
#
_symmetry.space_group_name_H-M   'P 1'
#
loop_
_entity.id
_entity.type
_entity.pdbx_description
1 polymer ?
#
loop_
_entity_poly.entity_id
_entity_poly.type
_entity_poly.pdbx_seq_one_letter_code
_entity_poly.pdbx_strand_id
1 'polypeptide(L)'
;MRPLTDDETKILFEKLSKYIGDNIRMLLERPDGLYTFRLHRERVYYCSEAIIKYASNFPRKELLSFGTCFGRFTKTRKFRLHITALDFIAPYAKVKKI
;
A
#
# COMPACT_ATOMS: atom_id res chain seq x y z
N MET A 1 11.42 -7.30 -1.71
CA MET A 1 10.74 -6.01 -1.90
C MET A 1 10.86 -5.63 -3.37
N ARG A 2 9.76 -5.65 -4.14
CA ARG A 2 9.72 -5.26 -5.55
C ARG A 2 8.61 -4.22 -5.81
N PRO A 3 8.68 -3.40 -6.87
CA PRO A 3 7.53 -2.62 -7.32
C PRO A 3 6.35 -3.52 -7.68
N LEU A 4 5.12 -3.00 -7.59
CA LEU A 4 3.93 -3.66 -8.14
C LEU A 4 3.99 -3.60 -9.67
N THR A 5 3.41 -4.59 -10.34
CA THR A 5 3.16 -4.51 -11.78
C THR A 5 1.96 -3.60 -12.06
N ASP A 6 1.76 -3.20 -13.32
CA ASP A 6 0.61 -2.35 -13.69
C ASP A 6 -0.73 -3.01 -13.33
N ASP A 7 -0.87 -4.31 -13.57
CA ASP A 7 -2.06 -5.08 -13.19
C ASP A 7 -2.27 -5.12 -11.68
N GLU A 8 -1.22 -5.37 -10.90
CA GLU A 8 -1.29 -5.41 -9.43
C GLU A 8 -1.65 -4.03 -8.88
N THR A 9 -1.09 -2.97 -9.47
CA THR A 9 -1.37 -1.58 -9.12
C THR A 9 -2.84 -1.24 -9.40
N LYS A 10 -3.35 -1.63 -10.57
CA LYS A 10 -4.76 -1.44 -10.93
C LYS A 10 -5.70 -2.13 -9.94
N ILE A 11 -5.43 -3.40 -9.60
CA ILE A 11 -6.25 -4.16 -8.63
C ILE A 11 -6.22 -3.52 -7.23
N LEU A 12 -5.04 -3.08 -6.77
CA LEU A 12 -4.89 -2.38 -5.50
C LEU A 12 -5.70 -1.07 -5.49
N PHE A 13 -5.52 -0.23 -6.50
CA PHE A 13 -6.18 1.07 -6.59
C PHE A 13 -7.69 0.94 -6.77
N GLU A 14 -8.17 -0.04 -7.54
CA GLU A 14 -9.61 -0.34 -7.64
C GLU A 14 -10.19 -0.79 -6.30
N LYS A 15 -9.41 -1.46 -5.45
CA LYS A 15 -9.86 -1.84 -4.11
C LYS A 15 -9.87 -0.64 -3.16
N LEU A 16 -8.88 0.24 -3.23
CA LEU A 16 -8.78 1.43 -2.39
C LEU A 16 -9.80 2.51 -2.78
N SER A 17 -10.08 2.68 -4.08
CA SER A 17 -11.03 3.67 -4.60
C SER A 17 -12.45 3.44 -4.06
N LYS A 18 -12.80 2.19 -3.70
CA LYS A 18 -14.08 1.86 -3.04
C LYS A 18 -14.24 2.51 -1.65
N TYR A 19 -13.15 2.93 -1.00
CA TYR A 19 -13.17 3.57 0.31
C TYR A 19 -12.87 5.07 0.24
N ILE A 20 -11.87 5.48 -0.54
CA ILE A 20 -11.36 6.86 -0.56
C ILE A 20 -11.60 7.58 -1.90
N GLY A 21 -12.18 6.89 -2.90
CA GLY A 21 -12.38 7.44 -4.24
C GLY A 21 -11.08 7.93 -4.87
N ASP A 22 -11.10 9.15 -5.39
CA ASP A 22 -9.96 9.79 -6.06
C ASP A 22 -8.89 10.33 -5.10
N ASN A 23 -9.13 10.25 -3.78
CA ASN A 23 -8.18 10.73 -2.76
C ASN A 23 -6.93 9.84 -2.63
N ILE A 24 -6.79 8.79 -3.45
CA ILE A 24 -5.60 7.92 -3.47
C ILE A 24 -4.31 8.74 -3.65
N ARG A 25 -4.35 9.84 -4.42
CA ARG A 25 -3.19 10.73 -4.62
C ARG A 25 -2.64 11.29 -3.31
N MET A 26 -3.52 11.56 -2.33
CA MET A 26 -3.12 12.05 -1.01
C MET A 26 -2.31 11.03 -0.20
N LEU A 27 -2.40 9.73 -0.54
CA LEU A 27 -1.56 8.70 0.05
C LEU A 27 -0.16 8.67 -0.58
N LEU A 28 0.00 9.08 -1.83
CA LEU A 28 1.30 9.04 -2.51
C LEU A 28 2.10 10.32 -2.24
N GLU A 29 1.41 11.46 -2.27
CA GLU A 29 1.97 12.79 -2.09
C GLU A 29 1.52 13.32 -0.74
N ARG A 30 2.38 13.16 0.27
CA ARG A 30 2.15 13.71 1.59
C ARG A 30 3.09 14.90 1.83
N PRO A 31 2.70 15.86 2.70
CA PRO A 31 3.57 16.99 3.02
C PRO A 31 4.89 16.57 3.67
N ASP A 32 4.95 15.39 4.31
CA ASP A 32 6.18 14.82 4.89
C ASP A 32 7.05 14.04 3.87
N GLY A 33 6.60 13.86 2.63
CA GLY A 33 7.38 13.27 1.56
C GLY A 33 6.59 12.34 0.64
N LEU A 34 7.33 11.67 -0.25
CA LEU A 34 6.77 10.72 -1.21
C LEU A 34 6.65 9.32 -0.60
N TYR A 35 5.48 8.73 -0.77
CA TYR A 35 5.14 7.39 -0.33
C TYR A 35 4.79 6.50 -1.52
N THR A 36 5.10 5.21 -1.38
CA THR A 36 4.84 4.24 -2.44
C THR A 36 4.50 2.88 -1.89
N PHE A 37 3.93 2.04 -2.77
CA PHE A 37 3.56 0.67 -2.47
C PHE A 37 4.60 -0.30 -3.02
N ARG A 38 5.01 -1.28 -2.22
CA ARG A 38 5.92 -2.35 -2.63
C ARG A 38 5.37 -3.71 -2.25
N LEU A 39 5.61 -4.69 -3.11
CA LEU A 39 5.25 -6.08 -2.86
C LEU A 39 6.41 -6.82 -2.19
N HIS A 40 6.10 -7.57 -1.14
CA HIS A 40 7.02 -8.49 -0.50
C HIS A 40 6.27 -9.68 0.09
N ARG A 41 6.64 -10.90 -0.33
CA ARG A 41 6.00 -12.17 0.09
C ARG A 41 4.47 -12.10 -0.02
N GLU A 42 3.98 -11.67 -1.18
CA GLU A 42 2.54 -11.48 -1.51
C GLU A 42 1.81 -10.39 -0.72
N ARG A 43 2.50 -9.73 0.23
CA ARG A 43 1.96 -8.60 0.99
C ARG A 43 2.36 -7.29 0.34
N VAL A 44 1.44 -6.35 0.32
CA VAL A 44 1.67 -4.98 -0.14
C VAL A 44 1.94 -4.12 1.08
N TYR A 45 3.08 -3.44 1.06
CA TYR A 45 3.51 -2.53 2.11
C TYR A 45 3.49 -1.10 1.57
N TYR A 46 3.02 -0.19 2.41
CA TYR A 46 3.01 1.25 2.21
C TYR A 46 4.12 1.87 3.07
N CYS A 47 5.01 2.64 2.43
CA CYS A 47 6.18 3.20 3.08
C CYS A 47 6.71 4.41 2.31
N SER A 48 7.51 5.24 2.98
CA SER A 48 8.20 6.36 2.34
C SER A 48 9.35 5.87 1.45
N GLU A 49 9.70 6.64 0.43
CA GLU A 49 10.83 6.32 -0.45
C GLU A 49 12.17 6.23 0.31
N ALA A 50 12.32 6.99 1.40
CA ALA A 50 13.49 6.91 2.28
C ALA A 50 13.63 5.51 2.90
N ILE A 51 12.54 4.94 3.46
CA ILE A 51 12.54 3.59 4.04
C ILE A 51 12.90 2.55 2.98
N ILE A 52 12.46 2.73 1.75
CA ILE A 52 12.77 1.81 0.65
C ILE A 52 14.27 1.80 0.33
N LYS A 53 14.93 2.96 0.34
CA LYS A 53 16.38 3.03 0.15
C LYS A 53 17.12 2.23 1.23
N TYR A 54 16.73 2.35 2.49
CA TYR A 54 17.32 1.56 3.57
C TYR A 54 16.97 0.07 3.51
N ALA A 55 15.71 -0.26 3.23
CA ALA A 55 15.23 -1.64 3.14
C ALA A 55 15.85 -2.41 1.96
N SER A 56 16.32 -1.71 0.94
CA SER A 56 17.00 -2.30 -0.23
C SER A 56 18.37 -2.89 0.12
N ASN A 57 18.96 -2.49 1.25
CA ASN A 57 20.23 -3.04 1.72
C ASN A 57 20.07 -4.42 2.41
N PHE A 58 18.84 -4.84 2.72
CA PHE A 58 18.58 -6.12 3.39
C PHE A 58 18.15 -7.20 2.39
N PRO A 59 18.65 -8.44 2.53
CA PRO A 59 18.24 -9.52 1.66
C PRO A 59 16.77 -9.91 1.91
N ARG A 60 16.10 -10.37 0.85
CA ARG A 60 14.65 -10.73 0.87
C ARG A 60 14.28 -11.76 1.96
N LYS A 61 15.22 -12.64 2.34
CA LYS A 61 15.00 -13.68 3.34
C LYS A 61 14.98 -13.12 4.78
N GLU A 62 15.78 -12.08 5.04
CA GLU A 62 15.90 -11.47 6.37
C GLU A 62 14.88 -10.34 6.57
N LEU A 63 14.47 -9.67 5.48
CA LEU A 63 13.46 -8.63 5.55
C LEU A 63 12.07 -9.23 5.87
N LEU A 64 11.56 -9.00 7.08
CA LEU A 64 10.25 -9.48 7.52
C LEU A 64 9.12 -8.52 7.10
N SER A 65 9.26 -7.25 7.46
CA SER A 65 8.30 -6.17 7.23
C SER A 65 9.04 -4.85 7.03
N PHE A 66 8.44 -3.93 6.29
CA PHE A 66 8.91 -2.55 6.16
C PHE A 66 7.69 -1.64 5.99
N GLY A 67 7.62 -0.56 6.75
CA GLY A 67 6.43 0.30 6.80
C GLY A 67 5.16 -0.44 7.22
N THR A 68 4.03 -0.03 6.65
CA THR A 68 2.70 -0.54 7.03
C THR A 68 2.20 -1.55 6.01
N CYS A 69 1.80 -2.74 6.46
CA CYS A 69 1.13 -3.71 5.61
C CYS A 69 -0.29 -3.22 5.27
N PHE A 70 -0.59 -3.00 3.99
CA PHE A 70 -1.94 -2.64 3.56
C PHE A 70 -2.82 -3.85 3.30
N GLY A 71 -2.21 -4.98 2.98
CA GLY A 71 -2.94 -6.18 2.64
C GLY A 71 -2.08 -7.18 1.90
N ARG A 72 -2.74 -8.15 1.29
CA ARG A 72 -2.07 -9.19 0.50
C ARG A 72 -2.89 -9.58 -0.73
N PHE A 73 -2.20 -10.07 -1.75
CA PHE A 73 -2.84 -10.76 -2.85
C PHE A 73 -3.20 -12.20 -2.44
N THR A 74 -4.40 -12.65 -2.81
CA THR A 74 -4.80 -14.05 -2.66
C THR A 74 -4.26 -14.90 -3.81
N LYS A 75 -4.32 -16.23 -3.68
CA LYS A 75 -4.01 -17.16 -4.77
C LYS A 75 -4.82 -16.87 -6.04
N THR A 76 -6.06 -16.40 -5.87
CA THR A 76 -6.97 -15.96 -6.96
C THR A 76 -6.71 -14.54 -7.46
N ARG A 77 -5.54 -13.95 -7.14
CA ARG A 77 -5.12 -12.59 -7.54
C ARG A 77 -6.04 -11.45 -7.11
N LYS A 78 -6.93 -11.67 -6.14
CA LYS A 78 -7.72 -10.60 -5.51
C LYS A 78 -6.92 -9.94 -4.40
N PHE A 79 -7.03 -8.62 -4.26
CA PHE A 79 -6.39 -7.91 -3.16
C PHE A 79 -7.28 -7.91 -1.91
N ARG A 80 -6.76 -8.47 -0.81
CA ARG A 80 -7.41 -8.46 0.52
C ARG A 80 -6.77 -7.39 1.38
N LEU A 81 -7.53 -6.34 1.68
CA LEU A 81 -7.13 -5.27 2.58
C LEU A 81 -7.04 -5.79 4.02
N HIS A 82 -6.04 -5.33 4.76
CA HIS A 82 -5.85 -5.63 6.19
C HIS A 82 -6.23 -4.43 7.06
N ILE A 83 -6.58 -4.69 8.33
CA ILE A 83 -6.99 -3.65 9.30
C ILE A 83 -5.90 -2.59 9.54
N THR A 84 -4.63 -2.97 9.39
CA THR A 84 -3.47 -2.08 9.49
C THR A 84 -3.46 -0.93 8.49
N ALA A 85 -4.26 -1.00 7.43
CA ALA A 85 -4.43 0.10 6.48
C ALA A 85 -5.41 1.18 6.97
N LEU A 86 -6.21 0.91 8.02
CA LEU A 86 -7.32 1.75 8.44
C LEU A 86 -6.88 3.17 8.77
N ASP A 87 -5.81 3.34 9.54
CA ASP A 87 -5.34 4.65 9.99
C ASP A 87 -4.95 5.57 8.82
N PHE A 88 -4.50 4.98 7.71
CA PHE A 88 -4.13 5.72 6.51
C PHE A 88 -5.32 6.02 5.61
N ILE A 89 -6.31 5.13 5.57
CA ILE A 89 -7.46 5.23 4.68
C ILE A 89 -8.58 6.07 5.30
N ALA A 90 -8.79 5.96 6.61
CA ALA A 90 -9.90 6.59 7.34
C ALA A 90 -9.97 8.13 7.16
N PRO A 91 -8.85 8.89 7.20
CA PRO A 91 -8.91 10.34 7.03
C PRO A 91 -9.42 10.79 5.65
N TYR A 92 -9.26 9.94 4.64
CA TYR A 92 -9.63 10.24 3.25
C TYR A 92 -10.90 9.53 2.81
N ALA A 93 -11.55 8.78 3.72
CA ALA A 93 -12.75 8.02 3.41
C ALA A 93 -13.85 8.97 2.98
N LYS A 94 -14.38 8.76 1.76
CA LYS A 94 -15.53 9.51 1.28
C LYS A 94 -16.75 8.97 2.02
N VAL A 95 -17.08 9.58 3.16
CA VAL A 95 -18.34 9.33 3.87
C VAL A 95 -19.46 9.72 2.91
N LYS A 96 -20.28 8.75 2.47
CA LYS A 96 -21.67 9.07 2.16
C LYS A 96 -22.25 9.53 3.49
N LYS A 97 -22.37 10.85 3.69
CA LYS A 97 -23.15 11.37 4.82
C LYS A 97 -24.54 10.75 4.65
N ILE A 98 -24.88 9.84 5.56
CA ILE A 98 -26.23 9.30 5.71
C ILE A 98 -27.11 10.43 6.24
#